data_AF-A0A927NKJ8-F1
#
_entry.id   AF-A0A927NKJ8-F1
#
_cell.length_a   1.000
_cell.length_b   1.000
_cell.length_c   1.000
_cell.angle_alpha   90.00
_cell.angle_beta   90.00
_cell.angle_gamma   90.00
#
_symmetry.space_group_name_H-M   'P 1'
#
loop_
_entity.id
_entity.type
_entity.pdbx_description
1 polymer ?
#
loop_
_entity_poly.entity_id
_entity_poly.type
_entity_poly.pdbx_seq_one_letter_code
_entity_poly.pdbx_strand_id
1 'polypeptide(L)'
;MGKILLNVMYAGDYLKEENNVGHEVINMFKTDSGENYIYVNPYGFLADEHYGQIDTVLLTRRINANKWEILAKATDWEYALKPDDILNKKENQEILNKILKKEIHKFSFCNQVFDEENKTIFEENKEIANEEKQKKKLRYRAMAHKLIHDEQVKEIESKGITYGGKYIYEILNKNQNNNYATYFTFKAKTFRESKEPIYILADGTIEEKNSNKRNEYFLSGVNLPKQSFKIYFPINTIKKKDEQEEEYTNRKKAQKKAYEKLQEIINNENLWKEENTSKKIDDKLKEVNRENKNFLQIIKKEEDELVFSNLLAHFFANKKGLFNEFVKEVLSKKAKKAILLKGELNVFREKENIDLWFEDDDNIIIIENKIKSKINGRIEKEMFINDKEYGQTIEEGKNEIKKSDNEIFNERLNSQLKKYFNIVDNIKCRKAKNFFLLTPNYNDIELVKYDEGNSYIKLYYEDVYNFFKNQLQDQVEYQKDLYMVDFTKAMKKHASPYNHDMYEEMERRFVKCIEQV
;
A
#
# COMPACT_ATOMS: atom_id res chain seq x y z
N MET A 1 4.63 30.68 4.09
CA MET A 1 4.88 29.70 3.03
C MET A 1 6.36 29.30 3.05
N GLY A 2 6.65 28.01 3.09
CA GLY A 2 8.01 27.44 3.16
C GLY A 2 8.10 25.94 3.51
N LYS A 3 7.03 25.15 3.33
CA LYS A 3 7.03 23.70 3.62
C LYS A 3 6.31 22.92 2.52
N ILE A 4 6.90 21.80 2.11
CA ILE A 4 6.22 20.79 1.29
C ILE A 4 5.70 19.67 2.21
N LEU A 5 4.44 19.30 2.06
CA LEU A 5 3.82 18.20 2.78
C LEU A 5 3.72 16.99 1.84
N LEU A 6 4.31 15.85 2.19
CA LEU A 6 3.92 14.59 1.57
C LEU A 6 2.85 13.92 2.43
N ASN A 7 1.69 13.72 1.84
CA ASN A 7 0.52 13.11 2.45
C ASN A 7 0.40 11.67 1.94
N VAL A 8 0.63 10.69 2.81
CA VAL A 8 0.58 9.28 2.45
C VAL A 8 -0.87 8.84 2.42
N MET A 9 -1.28 8.33 1.27
CA MET A 9 -2.62 7.86 0.99
C MET A 9 -2.72 6.35 1.24
N TYR A 10 -3.87 5.93 1.75
CA TYR A 10 -4.28 4.53 1.92
C TYR A 10 -3.28 3.67 2.67
N ALA A 11 -2.75 4.22 3.77
CA ALA A 11 -1.85 3.54 4.66
C ALA A 11 -2.52 3.27 6.01
N GLY A 12 -2.32 2.07 6.54
CA GLY A 12 -2.81 1.65 7.85
C GLY A 12 -3.73 0.43 7.80
N ASP A 13 -3.76 -0.33 8.89
CA ASP A 13 -4.54 -1.57 8.98
C ASP A 13 -6.06 -1.32 9.01
N TYR A 14 -6.50 -0.11 9.36
CA TYR A 14 -7.93 0.24 9.43
C TYR A 14 -8.65 0.07 8.08
N LEU A 15 -7.92 0.18 6.96
CA LEU A 15 -8.46 0.01 5.61
C LEU A 15 -8.69 -1.45 5.24
N LYS A 16 -8.14 -2.40 6.01
CA LYS A 16 -8.37 -3.84 5.82
C LYS A 16 -9.79 -4.26 6.22
N GLU A 17 -10.47 -3.47 7.05
CA GLU A 17 -11.88 -3.70 7.37
C GLU A 17 -12.75 -3.36 6.15
N GLU A 18 -13.51 -4.32 5.64
CA GLU A 18 -14.21 -4.26 4.33
C GLU A 18 -15.18 -3.07 4.18
N ASN A 19 -15.68 -2.51 5.29
CA ASN A 19 -16.65 -1.40 5.29
C ASN A 19 -16.01 -0.03 5.51
N ASN A 20 -14.72 0.03 5.85
CA ASN A 20 -14.07 1.31 6.08
C ASN A 20 -13.67 1.94 4.75
N VAL A 21 -13.95 3.23 4.63
CA VAL A 21 -13.52 4.09 3.53
C VAL A 21 -12.49 5.06 4.08
N GLY A 22 -11.27 5.07 3.54
CA GLY A 22 -10.25 6.03 3.95
C GLY A 22 -10.71 7.45 3.67
N HIS A 23 -10.60 8.36 4.64
CA HIS A 23 -11.06 9.74 4.48
C HIS A 23 -10.28 10.46 3.37
N GLU A 24 -9.02 10.09 3.19
CA GLU A 24 -8.17 10.57 2.12
C GLU A 24 -8.69 10.24 0.70
N VAL A 25 -9.72 9.38 0.57
CA VAL A 25 -10.33 9.10 -0.74
C VAL A 25 -10.76 10.38 -1.44
N ILE A 26 -11.27 11.36 -0.68
CA ILE A 26 -11.72 12.64 -1.24
C ILE A 26 -10.62 13.41 -1.95
N ASN A 27 -9.35 13.14 -1.62
CA ASN A 27 -8.22 13.86 -2.21
C ASN A 27 -8.11 13.61 -3.72
N MET A 28 -8.70 12.51 -4.21
CA MET A 28 -8.71 12.15 -5.63
C MET A 28 -9.99 12.60 -6.35
N PHE A 29 -10.96 13.17 -5.62
CA PHE A 29 -12.27 13.54 -6.15
C PHE A 29 -12.57 15.03 -5.97
N LYS A 30 -13.19 15.61 -6.99
CA LYS A 30 -13.89 16.89 -6.88
C LYS A 30 -15.34 16.67 -6.46
N THR A 31 -15.87 17.65 -5.74
CA THR A 31 -17.28 17.71 -5.35
C THR A 31 -18.19 17.83 -6.57
N ASP A 32 -19.50 17.73 -6.35
CA ASP A 32 -20.49 17.96 -7.39
C ASP A 32 -20.45 19.39 -7.96
N SER A 33 -20.04 20.36 -7.14
CA SER A 33 -19.76 21.74 -7.53
C SER A 33 -18.40 21.95 -8.23
N GLY A 34 -17.57 20.91 -8.35
CA GLY A 34 -16.28 20.95 -9.04
C GLY A 34 -15.09 21.40 -8.18
N GLU A 35 -15.26 21.48 -6.86
CA GLU A 35 -14.25 21.94 -5.93
C GLU A 35 -13.37 20.78 -5.44
N ASN A 36 -12.08 21.05 -5.20
CA ASN A 36 -11.15 20.06 -4.67
C ASN A 36 -10.90 20.28 -3.19
N TYR A 37 -11.15 19.25 -2.39
CA TYR A 37 -10.84 19.25 -0.96
C TYR A 37 -9.73 18.25 -0.67
N ILE A 38 -8.81 18.64 0.21
CA ILE A 38 -7.69 17.81 0.63
C ILE A 38 -7.81 17.52 2.12
N TYR A 39 -7.88 16.24 2.45
CA TYR A 39 -7.73 15.66 3.77
C TYR A 39 -6.27 15.26 4.03
N VAL A 40 -5.68 15.83 5.08
CA VAL A 40 -4.32 15.50 5.52
C VAL A 40 -4.32 14.40 6.57
N ASN A 41 -3.61 13.31 6.30
CA ASN A 41 -3.51 12.17 7.20
C ASN A 41 -2.59 12.43 8.41
N PRO A 42 -2.81 11.77 9.56
CA PRO A 42 -4.10 11.23 10.00
C PRO A 42 -4.98 12.34 10.59
N TYR A 43 -6.30 12.08 10.65
CA TYR A 43 -7.32 12.88 11.35
C TYR A 43 -7.65 14.26 10.76
N GLY A 44 -7.08 14.64 9.61
CA GLY A 44 -7.37 15.92 8.96
C GLY A 44 -6.70 17.12 9.63
N PHE A 45 -5.85 16.91 10.64
CA PHE A 45 -5.23 17.97 11.44
C PHE A 45 -3.75 18.19 11.11
N LEU A 46 -3.33 19.44 11.19
CA LEU A 46 -1.93 19.85 11.28
C LEU A 46 -1.61 20.22 12.73
N ALA A 47 -0.34 20.10 13.11
CA ALA A 47 0.10 20.72 14.36
C ALA A 47 0.28 22.23 14.14
N ASP A 48 0.07 23.02 15.20
CA ASP A 48 0.07 24.49 15.22
C ASP A 48 1.23 25.10 14.43
N GLU A 49 2.44 24.54 14.58
CA GLU A 49 3.66 24.99 13.91
C GLU A 49 3.70 24.80 12.38
N HIS A 50 2.72 24.11 11.81
CA HIS A 50 2.60 23.92 10.36
C HIS A 50 1.48 24.76 9.74
N TYR A 51 0.60 25.37 10.54
CA TYR A 51 -0.46 26.22 9.98
C TYR A 51 0.10 27.44 9.25
N GLY A 52 -0.41 27.70 8.04
CA GLY A 52 0.04 28.82 7.18
C GLY A 52 1.44 28.66 6.60
N GLN A 53 2.10 27.52 6.82
CA GLN A 53 3.48 27.28 6.38
C GLN A 53 3.59 26.27 5.24
N ILE A 54 2.55 25.50 4.97
CA ILE A 54 2.53 24.55 3.85
C ILE A 54 2.38 25.36 2.55
N ASP A 55 3.03 24.92 1.48
CA ASP A 55 2.94 25.54 0.14
C ASP A 55 2.27 24.56 -0.82
N THR A 56 2.82 23.35 -0.86
CA THR A 56 2.36 22.27 -1.72
C THR A 56 2.08 21.03 -0.91
N VAL A 57 0.96 20.37 -1.23
CA VAL A 57 0.68 19.02 -0.76
C VAL A 57 0.93 18.04 -1.90
N LEU A 58 1.87 17.13 -1.70
CA LEU A 58 2.10 16.00 -2.59
C LEU A 58 1.36 14.78 -2.04
N LEU A 59 0.45 14.21 -2.83
CA LEU A 59 -0.19 12.95 -2.49
C LEU A 59 0.73 11.79 -2.88
N THR A 60 0.99 10.90 -1.94
CA THR A 60 1.93 9.80 -2.16
C THR A 60 1.37 8.44 -1.78
N ARG A 61 1.88 7.40 -2.45
CA ARG A 61 1.70 5.99 -2.05
C ARG A 61 3.06 5.40 -1.69
N ARG A 62 3.11 4.59 -0.63
CA ARG A 62 4.30 3.83 -0.27
C ARG A 62 4.39 2.58 -1.14
N ILE A 63 5.54 2.38 -1.79
CA ILE A 63 5.83 1.13 -2.53
C ILE A 63 6.56 0.16 -1.62
N ASN A 64 7.60 0.65 -0.95
CA ASN A 64 8.31 -0.06 0.10
C ASN A 64 8.89 0.95 1.11
N ALA A 65 9.77 0.49 2.00
CA ALA A 65 10.35 1.33 3.06
C ALA A 65 11.06 2.58 2.52
N ASN A 66 11.72 2.47 1.37
CA ASN A 66 12.64 3.48 0.85
C ASN A 66 12.17 4.11 -0.46
N LYS A 67 11.13 3.57 -1.09
CA LYS A 67 10.58 4.03 -2.38
C LYS A 67 9.11 4.40 -2.22
N TRP A 68 8.78 5.66 -2.44
CA TRP A 68 7.40 6.15 -2.51
C TRP A 68 7.11 6.69 -3.91
N GLU A 69 5.86 6.63 -4.30
CA GLU A 69 5.35 7.19 -5.55
C GLU A 69 4.59 8.49 -5.27
N ILE A 70 4.83 9.52 -6.08
CA ILE A 70 4.06 10.75 -6.08
C ILE A 70 2.96 10.63 -7.15
N LEU A 71 1.72 10.88 -6.73
CA LEU A 71 0.53 10.64 -7.54
C LEU A 71 -0.09 11.93 -8.04
N ALA A 72 -0.13 12.95 -7.18
CA ALA A 72 -0.67 14.25 -7.52
C ALA A 72 -0.03 15.36 -6.66
N LYS A 73 -0.09 16.59 -7.18
CA LYS A 73 0.19 17.81 -6.43
C LYS A 73 -1.08 18.63 -6.25
N ALA A 74 -1.28 19.18 -5.05
CA ALA A 74 -2.27 20.19 -4.76
C ALA A 74 -1.58 21.49 -4.33
N THR A 75 -1.93 22.59 -4.99
CA THR A 75 -1.38 23.94 -4.77
C THR A 75 -2.49 24.98 -4.70
N ASP A 76 -2.12 26.22 -4.38
CA ASP A 76 -3.04 27.37 -4.38
C ASP A 76 -4.28 27.13 -3.53
N TRP A 77 -4.06 26.61 -2.34
CA TRP A 77 -5.13 26.19 -1.44
C TRP A 77 -5.36 27.19 -0.33
N GLU A 78 -6.55 27.13 0.25
CA GLU A 78 -6.93 27.83 1.47
C GLU A 78 -7.33 26.80 2.54
N TYR A 79 -7.19 27.19 3.82
CA TYR A 79 -7.75 26.38 4.89
C TYR A 79 -9.26 26.40 4.74
N ALA A 80 -9.87 25.23 4.63
CA ALA A 80 -11.32 25.14 4.57
C ALA A 80 -11.92 25.62 5.90
N LEU A 81 -11.40 25.09 7.00
CA LEU A 81 -11.66 25.55 8.37
C LEU A 81 -10.37 25.49 9.18
N LYS A 82 -10.01 26.60 9.84
CA LYS A 82 -8.90 26.61 10.81
C LYS A 82 -9.45 26.19 12.17
N PRO A 83 -8.91 25.11 12.78
CA PRO A 83 -9.36 24.68 14.10
C PRO A 83 -9.28 25.79 15.16
N ASP A 84 -8.23 26.61 15.13
CA ASP A 84 -8.07 27.70 16.09
C ASP A 84 -9.20 28.73 16.00
N ASP A 85 -9.68 29.05 14.80
CA ASP A 85 -10.78 29.99 14.61
C ASP A 85 -12.07 29.46 15.27
N ILE A 86 -12.26 28.14 15.27
CA ILE A 86 -13.40 27.46 15.90
C ILE A 86 -13.20 27.39 17.43
N LEU A 87 -12.04 26.90 17.87
CA LEU A 87 -11.76 26.65 19.28
C LEU A 87 -11.62 27.95 20.09
N ASN A 88 -11.23 29.06 19.44
CA ASN A 88 -11.13 30.37 20.07
C ASN A 88 -12.44 31.16 20.13
N LYS A 89 -13.54 30.67 19.54
CA LYS A 89 -14.86 31.26 19.77
C LYS A 89 -15.18 31.25 21.26
N LYS A 90 -15.69 32.37 21.79
CA LYS A 90 -15.95 32.55 23.23
C LYS A 90 -16.79 31.41 23.82
N GLU A 91 -17.86 31.03 23.14
CA GLU A 91 -18.75 29.91 23.52
C GLU A 91 -18.01 28.56 23.62
N ASN A 92 -17.10 28.29 22.67
CA ASN A 92 -16.31 27.06 22.62
C ASN A 92 -15.24 27.05 23.70
N GLN A 93 -14.58 28.19 23.94
CA GLN A 93 -13.67 28.34 25.06
C GLN A 93 -14.38 28.14 26.40
N GLU A 94 -15.61 28.61 26.58
CA GLU A 94 -16.41 28.37 27.79
C GLU A 94 -16.69 26.88 28.00
N ILE A 95 -17.06 26.15 26.94
CA ILE A 95 -17.27 24.70 26.97
C ILE A 95 -15.98 23.96 27.34
N LEU A 96 -14.87 24.26 26.66
CA LEU A 96 -13.57 23.65 26.90
C LEU A 96 -13.05 23.98 28.32
N ASN A 97 -13.23 25.22 28.77
CA ASN A 97 -12.87 25.65 30.11
C ASN A 97 -13.71 24.95 31.19
N LYS A 98 -14.99 24.61 30.94
CA LYS A 98 -15.79 23.79 31.86
C LYS A 98 -15.18 22.39 32.04
N ILE A 99 -14.68 21.77 30.98
CA ILE A 99 -13.96 20.49 31.05
C ILE A 99 -12.66 20.65 31.84
N LEU A 100 -11.99 21.78 31.71
CA LEU A 100 -10.77 22.08 32.47
C LEU A 100 -11.04 22.40 33.95
N LYS A 101 -12.18 23.03 34.27
CA LYS A 101 -12.54 23.55 35.61
C LYS A 101 -13.33 22.58 36.49
N LYS A 102 -14.11 21.64 35.93
CA LYS A 102 -15.11 20.83 36.66
C LYS A 102 -14.60 20.02 37.87
N GLU A 103 -13.28 19.92 38.13
CA GLU A 103 -12.74 19.06 39.19
C GLU A 103 -11.58 19.68 40.01
N ILE A 104 -11.41 21.01 40.01
CA ILE A 104 -10.43 21.68 40.90
C ILE A 104 -10.72 21.36 42.39
N HIS A 105 -11.96 20.99 42.74
CA HIS A 105 -12.33 20.64 44.11
C HIS A 105 -11.85 19.26 44.61
N LYS A 106 -11.24 18.40 43.78
CA LYS A 106 -10.79 17.06 44.23
C LYS A 106 -9.28 16.93 44.51
N PHE A 107 -8.45 17.88 44.09
CA PHE A 107 -6.98 17.69 44.09
C PHE A 107 -6.19 18.63 45.01
N SER A 108 -6.85 19.42 45.88
CA SER A 108 -6.12 20.27 46.86
C SER A 108 -5.46 19.49 48.01
N PHE A 109 -5.47 18.15 47.99
CA PHE A 109 -4.99 17.31 49.09
C PHE A 109 -3.54 16.78 48.94
N CYS A 110 -2.87 16.99 47.80
CA CYS A 110 -1.54 16.41 47.55
C CYS A 110 -0.34 17.14 48.19
N ASN A 111 -0.55 18.13 49.07
CA ASN A 111 0.54 18.92 49.66
C ASN A 111 0.88 18.56 51.13
N GLN A 112 0.52 17.37 51.62
CA GLN A 112 0.91 16.96 52.97
C GLN A 112 2.27 16.23 53.01
N VAL A 113 3.11 16.75 53.90
CA VAL A 113 4.45 16.37 54.41
C VAL A 113 5.07 15.08 53.87
N PHE A 114 6.26 15.24 53.27
CA PHE A 114 7.16 14.16 52.89
C PHE A 114 7.81 13.59 54.18
N ASP A 115 7.51 12.34 54.51
CA ASP A 115 8.21 11.57 55.55
C ASP A 115 8.55 10.20 54.97
N GLU A 116 9.71 9.63 55.32
CA GLU A 116 10.26 8.42 54.67
C GLU A 116 9.34 7.19 54.76
N GLU A 117 8.42 7.16 55.74
CA GLU A 117 7.41 6.09 55.91
C GLU A 117 6.27 6.13 54.88
N ASN A 118 6.07 7.24 54.14
CA ASN A 118 4.94 7.44 53.22
C ASN A 118 5.32 7.46 51.73
N LYS A 119 6.54 7.04 51.38
CA LYS A 119 7.07 7.12 50.01
C LYS A 119 6.20 6.37 48.97
N THR A 120 5.70 5.19 49.32
CA THR A 120 4.83 4.38 48.45
C THR A 120 3.50 5.07 48.17
N ILE A 121 2.88 5.66 49.20
CA ILE A 121 1.61 6.40 49.08
C ILE A 121 1.81 7.68 48.23
N PHE A 122 2.97 8.33 48.34
CA PHE A 122 3.29 9.50 47.52
C PHE A 122 3.49 9.14 46.04
N GLU A 123 4.17 8.02 45.74
CA GLU A 123 4.36 7.51 44.37
C GLU A 123 3.02 7.08 43.74
N GLU A 124 2.17 6.36 44.47
CA GLU A 124 0.81 6.00 44.03
C GLU A 124 -0.07 7.24 43.75
N ASN A 125 -0.05 8.23 44.65
CA ASN A 125 -0.78 9.49 44.44
C ASN A 125 -0.28 10.27 43.21
N LYS A 126 1.02 10.21 42.91
CA LYS A 126 1.62 10.83 41.74
C LYS A 126 1.22 10.11 40.45
N GLU A 127 1.13 8.78 40.46
CA GLU A 127 0.59 8.00 39.34
C GLU A 127 -0.88 8.31 39.09
N ILE A 128 -1.72 8.33 40.13
CA ILE A 128 -3.14 8.70 40.04
C ILE A 128 -3.30 10.12 39.46
N ALA A 129 -2.49 11.07 39.92
CA ALA A 129 -2.51 12.45 39.40
C ALA A 129 -2.06 12.51 37.93
N ASN A 130 -1.08 11.70 37.52
CA ASN A 130 -0.63 11.61 36.13
C ASN A 130 -1.69 10.98 35.23
N GLU A 131 -2.34 9.90 35.66
CA GLU A 131 -3.43 9.27 34.93
C GLU A 131 -4.62 10.22 34.73
N GLU A 132 -5.03 10.94 35.77
CA GLU A 132 -6.11 11.93 35.67
C GLU A 132 -5.74 13.08 34.74
N LYS A 133 -4.48 13.55 34.77
CA LYS A 133 -3.98 14.54 33.82
C LYS A 133 -4.05 14.04 32.37
N GLN A 134 -3.74 12.77 32.13
CA GLN A 134 -3.86 12.15 30.81
C GLN A 134 -5.32 12.02 30.36
N LYS A 135 -6.21 11.52 31.23
CA LYS A 135 -7.65 11.43 30.96
C LYS A 135 -8.26 12.80 30.65
N LYS A 136 -7.86 13.84 31.39
CA LYS A 136 -8.28 15.22 31.16
C LYS A 136 -7.86 15.73 29.77
N LYS A 137 -6.60 15.48 29.39
CA LYS A 137 -6.08 15.84 28.06
C LYS A 137 -6.85 15.11 26.94
N LEU A 138 -7.21 13.85 27.17
CA LEU A 138 -7.98 13.06 26.23
C LEU A 138 -9.42 13.60 26.06
N ARG A 139 -10.11 13.90 27.17
CA ARG A 139 -11.46 14.51 27.16
C ARG A 139 -11.47 15.87 26.46
N TYR A 140 -10.46 16.71 26.73
CA TYR A 140 -10.31 18.00 26.05
C TYR A 140 -10.17 17.81 24.53
N ARG A 141 -9.30 16.90 24.10
CA ARG A 141 -9.09 16.61 22.68
C ARG A 141 -10.35 16.09 22.01
N ALA A 142 -11.05 15.14 22.64
CA ALA A 142 -12.32 14.62 22.12
C ALA A 142 -13.36 15.73 21.95
N MET A 143 -13.49 16.63 22.94
CA MET A 143 -14.43 17.75 22.82
C MET A 143 -13.99 18.75 21.74
N ALA A 144 -12.71 19.08 21.64
CA ALA A 144 -12.19 19.95 20.60
C ALA A 144 -12.48 19.38 19.20
N HIS A 145 -12.23 18.08 19.00
CA HIS A 145 -12.55 17.40 17.74
C HIS A 145 -14.05 17.43 17.44
N LYS A 146 -14.91 17.27 18.46
CA LYS A 146 -16.35 17.37 18.31
C LYS A 146 -16.80 18.75 17.85
N LEU A 147 -16.30 19.80 18.49
CA LEU A 147 -16.64 21.19 18.11
C LEU A 147 -16.22 21.50 16.68
N ILE A 148 -15.06 20.98 16.27
CA ILE A 148 -14.58 21.14 14.89
C ILE A 148 -15.48 20.36 13.92
N HIS A 149 -15.79 19.10 14.23
CA HIS A 149 -16.69 18.25 13.45
C HIS A 149 -18.06 18.92 13.26
N ASP A 150 -18.69 19.37 14.34
CA ASP A 150 -20.01 20.02 14.30
C ASP A 150 -19.99 21.28 13.41
N GLU A 151 -18.91 22.04 13.43
CA GLU A 151 -18.76 23.22 12.56
C GLU A 151 -18.49 22.83 11.10
N GLN A 152 -17.69 21.79 10.84
CA GLN A 152 -17.48 21.28 9.48
C GLN A 152 -18.79 20.79 8.85
N VAL A 153 -19.64 20.10 9.62
CA VAL A 153 -20.96 19.63 9.14
C VAL A 153 -21.83 20.81 8.70
N LYS A 154 -21.92 21.87 9.50
CA LYS A 154 -22.66 23.10 9.12
C LYS A 154 -22.08 23.74 7.85
N GLU A 155 -20.76 23.77 7.73
CA GLU A 155 -20.12 24.31 6.54
C GLU A 155 -20.41 23.47 5.29
N ILE A 156 -20.34 22.14 5.42
CA ILE A 156 -20.67 21.18 4.37
C ILE A 156 -22.10 21.41 3.85
N GLU A 157 -23.06 21.56 4.77
CA GLU A 157 -24.46 21.79 4.42
C GLU A 157 -24.66 23.17 3.79
N SER A 158 -24.12 24.23 4.39
CA SER A 158 -24.30 25.60 3.89
C SER A 158 -23.67 25.82 2.50
N LYS A 159 -22.56 25.15 2.22
CA LYS A 159 -21.86 25.21 0.92
C LYS A 159 -22.30 24.12 -0.06
N GLY A 160 -23.18 23.20 0.34
CA GLY A 160 -23.64 22.10 -0.51
C GLY A 160 -22.53 21.13 -0.94
N ILE A 161 -21.56 20.84 -0.06
CA ILE A 161 -20.40 20.00 -0.38
C ILE A 161 -20.84 18.53 -0.48
N THR A 162 -21.08 18.08 -1.70
CA THR A 162 -21.62 16.77 -2.02
C THR A 162 -20.76 16.02 -3.03
N TYR A 163 -20.86 14.70 -3.01
CA TYR A 163 -20.24 13.79 -3.98
C TYR A 163 -21.28 12.80 -4.46
N GLY A 164 -21.63 12.85 -5.76
CA GLY A 164 -22.67 12.01 -6.32
C GLY A 164 -24.05 12.23 -5.68
N GLY A 165 -24.33 13.44 -5.21
CA GLY A 165 -25.58 13.87 -4.60
C GLY A 165 -25.70 13.63 -3.10
N LYS A 166 -24.64 13.12 -2.43
CA LYS A 166 -24.64 12.85 -0.98
C LYS A 166 -23.61 13.70 -0.26
N TYR A 167 -23.89 14.10 0.97
CA TYR A 167 -22.91 14.81 1.79
C TYR A 167 -21.80 13.86 2.24
N ILE A 168 -20.57 14.40 2.37
CA ILE A 168 -19.42 13.57 2.74
C ILE A 168 -19.58 12.85 4.09
N TYR A 169 -20.25 13.48 5.06
CA TYR A 169 -20.52 12.87 6.36
C TYR A 169 -21.51 11.71 6.29
N GLU A 170 -22.40 11.69 5.30
CA GLU A 170 -23.31 10.57 5.02
C GLU A 170 -22.56 9.40 4.40
N ILE A 171 -21.63 9.69 3.47
CA ILE A 171 -20.84 8.67 2.77
C ILE A 171 -19.91 7.93 3.76
N LEU A 172 -19.33 8.66 4.72
CA LEU A 172 -18.37 8.11 5.68
C LEU A 172 -19.01 7.66 7.00
N ASN A 173 -20.34 7.62 7.10
CA ASN A 173 -21.05 7.34 8.36
C ASN A 173 -20.80 5.95 8.96
N LYS A 174 -20.42 4.97 8.14
CA LYS A 174 -20.09 3.61 8.58
C LYS A 174 -18.69 3.48 9.18
N ASN A 175 -17.83 4.49 9.03
CA ASN A 175 -16.51 4.48 9.62
C ASN A 175 -16.58 4.63 11.15
N GLN A 176 -15.69 3.94 11.87
CA GLN A 176 -15.55 4.10 13.31
C GLN A 176 -15.22 5.55 13.69
N ASN A 177 -15.79 6.04 14.81
CA ASN A 177 -15.58 7.40 15.35
C ASN A 177 -16.01 8.57 14.45
N ASN A 178 -16.98 8.39 13.54
CA ASN A 178 -17.44 9.45 12.64
C ASN A 178 -17.88 10.75 13.37
N ASN A 179 -18.44 10.65 14.58
CA ASN A 179 -18.93 11.81 15.36
C ASN A 179 -17.84 12.79 15.84
N TYR A 180 -16.57 12.51 15.55
CA TYR A 180 -15.42 13.37 15.85
C TYR A 180 -14.50 13.54 14.64
N ALA A 181 -14.94 13.09 13.46
CA ALA A 181 -14.13 13.06 12.26
C ALA A 181 -14.06 14.44 11.61
N THR A 182 -12.86 14.81 11.18
CA THR A 182 -12.63 15.89 10.23
C THR A 182 -12.80 15.33 8.82
N TYR A 183 -13.51 16.03 7.95
CA TYR A 183 -13.76 15.61 6.57
C TYR A 183 -12.72 16.14 5.60
N PHE A 184 -12.24 17.37 5.80
CA PHE A 184 -11.21 17.98 4.96
C PHE A 184 -10.35 18.99 5.73
N THR A 185 -9.14 19.24 5.24
CA THR A 185 -8.15 20.19 5.80
C THR A 185 -8.06 21.45 4.94
N PHE A 186 -7.94 21.29 3.62
CA PHE A 186 -7.77 22.39 2.68
C PHE A 186 -8.81 22.35 1.57
N LYS A 187 -9.12 23.52 1.00
CA LYS A 187 -9.74 23.66 -0.31
C LYS A 187 -8.64 24.03 -1.31
N ALA A 188 -8.37 23.18 -2.29
CA ALA A 188 -7.32 23.39 -3.28
C ALA A 188 -7.89 23.97 -4.58
N LYS A 189 -7.28 25.04 -5.09
CA LYS A 189 -7.64 25.58 -6.41
C LYS A 189 -7.06 24.74 -7.55
N THR A 190 -5.86 24.20 -7.34
CA THR A 190 -5.15 23.40 -8.34
C THR A 190 -4.89 21.99 -7.81
N PHE A 191 -5.24 20.98 -8.61
CA PHE A 191 -4.99 19.56 -8.36
C PHE A 191 -4.54 18.87 -9.65
N ARG A 192 -3.29 18.44 -9.73
CA ARG A 192 -2.71 17.83 -10.93
C ARG A 192 -2.10 16.48 -10.62
N GLU A 193 -2.61 15.44 -11.27
CA GLU A 193 -1.99 14.11 -11.27
C GLU A 193 -0.70 14.11 -12.11
N SER A 194 0.18 13.17 -11.83
CA SER A 194 1.35 12.91 -12.66
C SER A 194 0.95 12.36 -14.03
N LYS A 195 1.72 12.68 -15.09
CA LYS A 195 1.54 12.10 -16.43
C LYS A 195 2.05 10.66 -16.49
N GLU A 196 3.16 10.42 -15.80
CA GLU A 196 3.88 9.15 -15.70
C GLU A 196 4.24 8.92 -14.22
N PRO A 197 4.46 7.68 -13.78
CA PRO A 197 4.87 7.42 -12.40
C PRO A 197 6.12 8.22 -12.01
N ILE A 198 6.05 8.90 -10.86
CA ILE A 198 7.14 9.67 -10.27
C ILE A 198 7.53 9.00 -8.97
N TYR A 199 8.79 8.63 -8.81
CA TYR A 199 9.26 7.96 -7.60
C TYR A 199 10.25 8.81 -6.83
N ILE A 200 10.07 8.86 -5.52
CA ILE A 200 11.09 9.35 -4.59
C ILE A 200 11.75 8.16 -3.90
N LEU A 201 13.07 8.18 -3.87
CA LEU A 201 13.90 7.22 -3.17
C LEU A 201 14.60 7.93 -2.02
N ALA A 202 14.35 7.48 -0.80
CA ALA A 202 15.09 7.95 0.36
C ALA A 202 15.40 6.78 1.29
N ASP A 203 16.68 6.53 1.43
CA ASP A 203 17.28 5.71 2.48
C ASP A 203 18.49 6.53 2.91
N GLY A 204 18.63 6.77 4.21
CA GLY A 204 19.68 7.62 4.78
C GLY A 204 21.11 7.17 4.42
N THR A 205 21.25 6.00 3.80
CA THR A 205 22.51 5.41 3.33
C THR A 205 22.74 5.48 1.81
N ILE A 206 21.73 5.86 1.01
CA ILE A 206 21.88 5.94 -0.45
C ILE A 206 22.67 7.19 -0.82
N GLU A 207 23.93 7.00 -1.17
CA GLU A 207 24.67 7.94 -2.02
C GLU A 207 24.00 7.99 -3.40
N GLU A 208 23.96 9.18 -3.99
CA GLU A 208 23.30 9.49 -5.27
C GLU A 208 23.89 8.61 -6.39
N LYS A 209 23.38 7.38 -6.54
CA LYS A 209 23.74 6.52 -7.67
C LYS A 209 23.04 7.10 -8.90
N ASN A 210 23.77 7.22 -10.01
CA ASN A 210 23.19 7.50 -11.31
C ASN A 210 22.13 6.44 -11.63
N SER A 211 20.87 6.70 -11.28
CA SER A 211 19.76 5.90 -11.76
C SER A 211 19.54 6.30 -13.21
N ASN A 212 19.77 5.35 -14.12
CA ASN A 212 19.38 5.50 -15.52
C ASN A 212 17.86 5.37 -15.72
N LYS A 213 17.07 5.25 -14.64
CA LYS A 213 15.60 5.10 -14.72
C LYS A 213 14.94 6.47 -14.70
N ARG A 214 14.11 6.71 -15.71
CA ARG A 214 13.29 7.92 -15.87
C ARG A 214 12.37 8.12 -14.65
N ASN A 215 12.23 9.37 -14.19
CA ASN A 215 11.35 9.79 -13.10
C ASN A 215 11.63 9.21 -11.69
N GLU A 216 12.86 8.75 -11.43
CA GLU A 216 13.31 8.36 -10.08
C GLU A 216 14.18 9.48 -9.47
N TYR A 217 13.78 10.00 -8.31
CA TYR A 217 14.41 11.13 -7.64
C TYR A 217 14.93 10.76 -6.24
N PHE A 218 16.21 11.01 -5.99
CA PHE A 218 16.84 10.68 -4.71
C PHE A 218 16.77 11.85 -3.73
N LEU A 219 16.29 11.57 -2.51
CA LEU A 219 16.31 12.50 -1.39
C LEU A 219 17.45 12.13 -0.44
N SER A 220 18.68 12.49 -0.81
CA SER A 220 19.91 12.10 -0.09
C SER A 220 19.90 12.54 1.38
N GLY A 221 20.27 11.64 2.28
CA GLY A 221 20.41 11.94 3.71
C GLY A 221 19.09 12.13 4.47
N VAL A 222 17.95 11.75 3.87
CA VAL A 222 16.65 11.76 4.53
C VAL A 222 16.05 10.35 4.52
N ASN A 223 15.37 9.99 5.61
CA ASN A 223 14.63 8.74 5.73
C ASN A 223 13.13 8.98 5.56
N LEU A 224 12.47 8.10 4.82
CA LEU A 224 11.01 8.08 4.75
C LEU A 224 10.45 7.31 5.96
N PRO A 225 9.45 7.86 6.67
CA PRO A 225 8.95 7.25 7.90
C PRO A 225 8.12 5.99 7.61
N LYS A 226 8.44 4.89 8.28
CA LYS A 226 7.72 3.61 8.12
C LYS A 226 6.27 3.66 8.65
N GLN A 227 5.99 4.47 9.68
CA GLN A 227 4.69 4.51 10.34
C GLN A 227 3.93 5.82 10.10
N SER A 228 4.60 6.95 9.87
CA SER A 228 3.92 8.26 9.77
C SER A 228 3.18 8.46 8.44
N PHE A 229 1.88 8.73 8.49
CA PHE A 229 1.05 8.97 7.31
C PHE A 229 1.28 10.33 6.64
N LYS A 230 2.18 11.16 7.18
CA LYS A 230 2.62 12.40 6.56
C LYS A 230 4.06 12.75 6.93
N ILE A 231 4.70 13.57 6.12
CA ILE A 231 6.02 14.14 6.40
C ILE A 231 6.11 15.57 5.85
N TYR A 232 6.81 16.43 6.57
CA TYR A 232 7.03 17.82 6.19
C TYR A 232 8.49 18.05 5.82
N PHE A 233 8.70 18.74 4.71
CA PHE A 233 10.01 19.21 4.25
C PHE A 233 10.03 20.73 4.35
N PRO A 234 10.60 21.30 5.42
CA PRO A 234 10.73 22.74 5.59
C PRO A 234 11.98 23.29 4.90
N ILE A 235 11.88 24.49 4.34
CA ILE A 235 13.03 25.16 3.71
C ILE A 235 14.08 25.61 4.75
N ASN A 236 13.65 26.16 5.89
CA ASN A 236 14.54 26.85 6.84
C ASN A 236 14.52 26.30 8.27
N THR A 237 13.47 25.58 8.69
CA THR A 237 13.19 25.28 10.09
C THR A 237 13.15 23.79 10.37
N ILE A 238 14.21 23.26 10.97
CA ILE A 238 14.14 21.98 11.69
C ILE A 238 14.42 22.23 13.17
N LYS A 239 13.65 21.60 14.06
CA LYS A 239 13.94 21.64 15.50
C LYS A 239 15.19 20.82 15.78
N LYS A 240 16.13 21.40 16.54
CA LYS A 240 17.24 20.64 17.12
C LYS A 240 16.66 19.67 18.15
N LYS A 241 17.05 18.40 18.06
CA LYS A 241 16.68 17.37 19.04
C LYS A 241 17.79 17.21 20.07
N ASP A 242 17.68 16.21 20.93
CA ASP A 242 18.76 15.74 21.81
C ASP A 242 19.89 15.08 20.99
N GLU A 243 20.46 15.84 20.05
CA GLU A 243 21.46 15.38 19.08
C GLU A 243 22.68 16.32 19.11
N GLN A 244 23.84 15.82 18.68
CA GLN A 244 25.07 16.61 18.64
C GLN A 244 24.99 17.71 17.56
N GLU A 245 25.76 18.79 17.70
CA GLU A 245 25.70 19.96 16.80
C GLU A 245 26.01 19.59 15.34
N GLU A 246 26.96 18.67 15.14
CA GLU A 246 27.33 18.18 13.81
C GLU A 246 26.18 17.39 13.16
N GLU A 247 25.52 16.50 13.91
CA GLU A 247 24.38 15.72 13.44
C GLU A 247 23.20 16.62 13.07
N TYR A 248 22.89 17.61 13.91
CA TYR A 248 21.86 18.61 13.63
C TYR A 248 22.15 19.38 12.33
N THR A 249 23.40 19.82 12.15
CA THR A 249 23.84 20.57 10.96
C THR A 249 23.72 19.72 9.69
N ASN A 250 24.16 18.46 9.74
CA ASN A 250 24.05 17.52 8.62
C ASN A 250 22.59 17.24 8.27
N ARG A 251 21.74 17.01 9.27
CA ARG A 251 20.29 16.79 9.08
C ARG A 251 19.60 18.02 8.47
N LYS A 252 19.98 19.23 8.92
CA LYS A 252 19.47 20.50 8.35
C LYS A 252 19.81 20.62 6.87
N LYS A 253 21.06 20.31 6.51
CA LYS A 253 21.55 20.37 5.13
C LYS A 253 20.84 19.34 4.24
N ALA A 254 20.68 18.10 4.72
CA ALA A 254 19.96 17.05 3.99
C ALA A 254 18.49 17.40 3.75
N GLN A 255 17.80 17.94 4.77
CA GLN A 255 16.42 18.39 4.64
C GLN A 255 16.26 19.53 3.62
N LYS A 256 17.19 20.49 3.61
CA LYS A 256 17.20 21.57 2.61
C LYS A 256 17.41 21.01 1.19
N LYS A 257 18.38 20.11 0.98
CA LYS A 257 18.61 19.45 -0.33
C LYS A 257 17.36 18.70 -0.79
N ALA A 258 16.70 17.98 0.12
CA ALA A 258 15.47 17.26 -0.20
C ALA A 258 14.31 18.21 -0.56
N TYR A 259 14.16 19.34 0.13
CA TYR A 259 13.20 20.38 -0.22
C TYR A 259 13.45 20.93 -1.63
N GLU A 260 14.70 21.28 -1.95
CA GLU A 260 15.10 21.78 -3.28
C GLU A 260 14.78 20.76 -4.37
N LYS A 261 15.05 19.47 -4.11
CA LYS A 261 14.74 18.38 -5.03
C LYS A 261 13.24 18.20 -5.25
N LEU A 262 12.43 18.31 -4.20
CA LEU A 262 10.98 18.27 -4.33
C LEU A 262 10.44 19.49 -5.09
N GLN A 263 11.02 20.67 -4.90
CA GLN A 263 10.69 21.86 -5.71
C GLN A 263 11.00 21.65 -7.19
N GLU A 264 12.13 21.03 -7.54
CA GLU A 264 12.46 20.64 -8.92
C GLU A 264 11.36 19.77 -9.53
N ILE A 265 10.88 18.76 -8.79
CA ILE A 265 9.78 17.88 -9.23
C ILE A 265 8.48 18.69 -9.38
N ILE A 266 8.13 19.51 -8.40
CA ILE A 266 6.89 20.30 -8.38
C ILE A 266 6.85 21.27 -9.56
N ASN A 267 7.96 21.95 -9.85
CA ASN A 267 8.02 23.00 -10.87
C ASN A 267 8.27 22.48 -12.29
N ASN A 268 8.57 21.18 -12.44
CA ASN A 268 8.71 20.55 -13.75
C ASN A 268 7.33 20.20 -14.35
N GLU A 269 6.77 21.12 -15.13
CA GLU A 269 5.45 20.97 -15.75
C GLU A 269 5.33 19.77 -16.71
N ASN A 270 6.43 19.21 -17.20
CA ASN A 270 6.38 17.99 -18.03
C ASN A 270 5.95 16.75 -17.25
N LEU A 271 6.09 16.77 -15.91
CA LEU A 271 5.69 15.66 -15.04
C LEU A 271 4.19 15.66 -14.72
N TRP A 272 3.51 16.79 -14.91
CA TRP A 272 2.15 17.01 -14.41
C TRP A 272 1.15 17.22 -15.54
N LYS A 273 -0.04 16.66 -15.42
CA LYS A 273 -1.14 16.98 -16.34
C LYS A 273 -1.45 18.48 -16.28
N GLU A 274 -1.86 19.06 -17.41
CA GLU A 274 -2.00 20.52 -17.59
C GLU A 274 -3.20 21.10 -16.84
N GLU A 275 -4.27 20.32 -16.70
CA GLU A 275 -5.54 20.71 -16.10
C GLU A 275 -5.81 20.03 -14.75
N ASN A 276 -6.83 20.53 -14.06
CA ASN A 276 -7.34 19.89 -12.85
C ASN A 276 -7.90 18.50 -13.16
N THR A 277 -7.28 17.47 -12.60
CA THR A 277 -7.47 16.07 -13.05
C THR A 277 -8.16 15.17 -12.03
N SER A 278 -8.61 15.74 -10.92
CA SER A 278 -9.45 15.02 -9.96
C SER A 278 -10.74 14.53 -10.62
N LYS A 279 -11.14 13.33 -10.23
CA LYS A 279 -12.32 12.65 -10.76
C LYS A 279 -13.59 13.27 -10.18
N LYS A 280 -14.68 13.28 -10.95
CA LYS A 280 -16.01 13.55 -10.42
C LYS A 280 -16.74 12.23 -10.26
N ILE A 281 -17.59 12.12 -9.23
CA ILE A 281 -18.52 11.00 -9.14
C ILE A 281 -19.65 11.25 -10.13
N ASP A 282 -19.63 10.52 -11.24
CA ASP A 282 -20.66 10.56 -12.28
C ASP A 282 -21.15 9.14 -12.60
N ASP A 283 -22.18 9.05 -13.45
CA ASP A 283 -22.78 7.76 -13.79
C ASP A 283 -21.81 6.86 -14.56
N LYS A 284 -20.90 7.43 -15.35
CA LYS A 284 -19.85 6.68 -16.04
C LYS A 284 -18.90 6.01 -15.04
N LEU A 285 -18.47 6.71 -13.99
CA LEU A 285 -17.61 6.14 -12.95
C LEU A 285 -18.34 5.05 -12.16
N LYS A 286 -19.64 5.25 -11.89
CA LYS A 286 -20.49 4.23 -11.26
C LYS A 286 -20.61 2.98 -12.13
N GLU A 287 -20.86 3.14 -13.43
CA GLU A 287 -20.90 2.04 -14.41
C GLU A 287 -19.58 1.28 -14.47
N VAL A 288 -18.46 1.98 -14.62
CA VAL A 288 -17.12 1.36 -14.62
C VAL A 288 -16.88 0.56 -13.34
N ASN A 289 -17.28 1.07 -12.17
CA ASN A 289 -17.17 0.34 -10.90
C ASN A 289 -18.08 -0.89 -10.82
N ARG A 290 -19.26 -0.87 -11.45
CA ARG A 290 -20.15 -2.03 -11.54
C ARG A 290 -19.60 -3.06 -12.52
N GLU A 291 -19.11 -2.63 -13.69
CA GLU A 291 -18.54 -3.49 -14.73
C GLU A 291 -17.22 -4.16 -14.32
N ASN A 292 -16.42 -3.49 -13.47
CA ASN A 292 -15.16 -4.04 -12.98
C ASN A 292 -15.34 -5.12 -11.89
N LYS A 293 -16.56 -5.35 -11.39
CA LYS A 293 -16.82 -6.48 -10.49
C LYS A 293 -16.70 -7.78 -11.28
N ASN A 294 -16.03 -8.76 -10.67
CA ASN A 294 -15.90 -10.11 -11.20
C ASN A 294 -16.33 -11.16 -10.17
N PHE A 295 -16.69 -12.36 -10.64
CA PHE A 295 -17.16 -13.41 -9.74
C PHE A 295 -16.14 -13.82 -8.67
N LEU A 296 -14.83 -13.73 -8.94
CA LEU A 296 -13.78 -14.07 -7.97
C LEU A 296 -13.73 -13.10 -6.79
N GLN A 297 -14.00 -11.82 -7.03
CA GLN A 297 -14.20 -10.85 -5.95
C GLN A 297 -15.47 -11.18 -5.14
N ILE A 298 -16.56 -11.57 -5.80
CA ILE A 298 -17.83 -11.92 -5.14
C ILE A 298 -17.64 -13.10 -4.18
N ILE A 299 -16.95 -14.16 -4.63
CA ILE A 299 -16.70 -15.36 -3.81
C ILE A 299 -15.44 -15.26 -2.94
N LYS A 300 -14.76 -14.11 -2.92
CA LYS A 300 -13.54 -13.83 -2.14
C LYS A 300 -12.38 -14.78 -2.45
N LYS A 301 -12.19 -15.10 -3.73
CA LYS A 301 -11.13 -15.99 -4.26
C LYS A 301 -10.15 -15.28 -5.19
N GLU A 302 -10.16 -13.95 -5.20
CA GLU A 302 -9.25 -13.10 -5.99
C GLU A 302 -7.77 -13.21 -5.62
N GLU A 303 -7.41 -13.97 -4.58
CA GLU A 303 -6.01 -14.18 -4.17
C GLU A 303 -5.71 -15.67 -3.89
N ASP A 304 -6.59 -16.56 -4.38
CA ASP A 304 -6.47 -18.00 -4.17
C ASP A 304 -5.71 -18.65 -5.33
N GLU A 305 -4.46 -19.02 -5.07
CA GLU A 305 -3.53 -19.63 -6.04
C GLU A 305 -4.14 -20.87 -6.71
N LEU A 306 -4.89 -21.69 -5.96
CA LEU A 306 -5.50 -22.91 -6.46
C LEU A 306 -6.61 -22.60 -7.46
N VAL A 307 -7.45 -21.61 -7.14
CA VAL A 307 -8.56 -21.18 -8.02
C VAL A 307 -8.01 -20.61 -9.33
N PHE A 308 -6.98 -19.77 -9.28
CA PHE A 308 -6.36 -19.21 -10.48
C PHE A 308 -5.74 -20.28 -11.37
N SER A 309 -5.01 -21.23 -10.79
CA SER A 309 -4.43 -22.33 -11.55
C SER A 309 -5.50 -23.24 -12.15
N ASN A 310 -6.60 -23.50 -11.44
CA ASN A 310 -7.74 -24.27 -11.98
C ASN A 310 -8.38 -23.57 -13.19
N LEU A 311 -8.58 -22.25 -13.12
CA LEU A 311 -9.14 -21.47 -14.22
C LEU A 311 -8.20 -21.44 -15.44
N LEU A 312 -6.89 -21.24 -15.22
CA LEU A 312 -5.89 -21.31 -16.29
C LEU A 312 -5.91 -22.67 -17.00
N ALA A 313 -5.86 -23.77 -16.24
CA ALA A 313 -5.93 -25.11 -16.81
C ALA A 313 -7.24 -25.33 -17.57
N HIS A 314 -8.38 -24.88 -17.03
CA HIS A 314 -9.67 -25.00 -17.68
C HIS A 314 -9.68 -24.29 -19.04
N PHE A 315 -9.25 -23.02 -19.10
CA PHE A 315 -9.24 -22.28 -20.36
C PHE A 315 -8.26 -22.88 -21.36
N PHE A 316 -7.06 -23.26 -20.94
CA PHE A 316 -6.06 -23.85 -21.84
C PHE A 316 -6.45 -25.23 -22.36
N ALA A 317 -7.17 -26.03 -21.57
CA ALA A 317 -7.64 -27.35 -22.02
C ALA A 317 -8.86 -27.26 -22.95
N ASN A 318 -9.79 -26.33 -22.68
CA ASN A 318 -11.10 -26.33 -23.34
C ASN A 318 -11.23 -25.31 -24.47
N LYS A 319 -10.33 -24.31 -24.57
CA LYS A 319 -10.33 -23.33 -25.67
C LYS A 319 -9.32 -23.73 -26.74
N LYS A 320 -9.84 -24.16 -27.89
CA LYS A 320 -9.04 -24.70 -29.00
C LYS A 320 -7.95 -23.71 -29.42
N GLY A 321 -6.70 -24.16 -29.37
CA GLY A 321 -5.55 -23.36 -29.82
C GLY A 321 -5.07 -22.28 -28.84
N LEU A 322 -5.83 -21.95 -27.78
CA LEU A 322 -5.49 -20.88 -26.85
C LEU A 322 -4.12 -21.10 -26.18
N PHE A 323 -3.84 -22.32 -25.73
CA PHE A 323 -2.53 -22.61 -25.15
C PHE A 323 -1.40 -22.53 -26.17
N ASN A 324 -1.65 -22.93 -27.43
CA ASN A 324 -0.64 -22.83 -28.49
C ASN A 324 -0.24 -21.38 -28.75
N GLU A 325 -1.23 -20.49 -28.78
CA GLU A 325 -1.03 -19.05 -28.89
C GLU A 325 -0.30 -18.51 -27.66
N PHE A 326 -0.67 -18.95 -26.45
CA PHE A 326 0.02 -18.56 -25.22
C PHE A 326 1.50 -18.97 -25.23
N VAL A 327 1.82 -20.20 -25.66
CA VAL A 327 3.20 -20.67 -25.79
C VAL A 327 3.96 -19.81 -26.81
N LYS A 328 3.37 -19.54 -27.97
CA LYS A 328 4.00 -18.75 -29.03
C LYS A 328 4.24 -17.30 -28.62
N GLU A 329 3.24 -16.67 -28.02
CA GLU A 329 3.23 -15.22 -27.77
C GLU A 329 3.87 -14.82 -26.45
N VAL A 330 3.90 -15.74 -25.47
CA VAL A 330 4.36 -15.45 -24.11
C VAL A 330 5.56 -16.34 -23.75
N LEU A 331 5.36 -17.66 -23.65
CA LEU A 331 6.39 -18.55 -23.10
C LEU A 331 7.66 -18.59 -23.96
N SER A 332 7.51 -18.75 -25.27
CA SER A 332 8.62 -18.82 -26.23
C SER A 332 9.42 -17.52 -26.33
N LYS A 333 8.82 -16.37 -26.05
CA LYS A 333 9.54 -15.08 -26.02
C LYS A 333 10.45 -14.93 -24.80
N LYS A 334 10.17 -15.66 -23.72
CA LYS A 334 10.96 -15.63 -22.48
C LYS A 334 11.90 -16.83 -22.35
N ALA A 335 11.57 -17.95 -22.99
CA ALA A 335 12.39 -19.14 -22.99
C ALA A 335 13.72 -18.94 -23.71
N LYS A 336 14.76 -19.68 -23.28
CA LYS A 336 16.08 -19.65 -23.92
C LYS A 336 16.04 -20.17 -25.36
N LYS A 337 15.07 -21.03 -25.67
CA LYS A 337 14.79 -21.58 -26.99
C LYS A 337 13.29 -21.51 -27.23
N ALA A 338 12.90 -21.26 -28.48
CA ALA A 338 11.49 -21.28 -28.87
C ALA A 338 10.88 -22.66 -28.55
N ILE A 339 9.72 -22.65 -27.91
CA ILE A 339 8.95 -23.85 -27.59
C ILE A 339 7.97 -24.07 -28.75
N LEU A 340 8.07 -25.23 -29.39
CA LEU A 340 7.21 -25.63 -30.50
C LEU A 340 6.35 -26.79 -30.03
N LEU A 341 5.03 -26.57 -29.98
CA LEU A 341 4.11 -27.61 -29.59
C LEU A 341 3.80 -28.56 -30.74
N LYS A 342 3.64 -29.85 -30.44
CA LYS A 342 3.36 -30.91 -31.41
C LYS A 342 2.46 -31.98 -30.80
N GLY A 343 1.45 -32.39 -31.58
CA GLY A 343 0.52 -33.44 -31.19
C GLY A 343 -0.58 -32.94 -30.27
N GLU A 344 -1.15 -33.86 -29.49
CA GLU A 344 -2.22 -33.57 -28.54
C GLU A 344 -1.64 -33.01 -27.24
N LEU A 345 -2.27 -31.94 -26.73
CA LEU A 345 -1.86 -31.29 -25.49
C LEU A 345 -2.59 -31.93 -24.30
N ASN A 346 -1.85 -32.51 -23.38
CA ASN A 346 -2.36 -32.97 -22.10
C ASN A 346 -2.18 -31.88 -21.04
N VAL A 347 -3.26 -31.55 -20.33
CA VAL A 347 -3.26 -30.56 -19.24
C VAL A 347 -3.55 -31.27 -17.93
N PHE A 348 -2.62 -31.19 -16.98
CA PHE A 348 -2.78 -31.77 -15.65
C PHE A 348 -2.69 -30.69 -14.58
N ARG A 349 -3.50 -30.85 -13.54
CA ARG A 349 -3.51 -30.05 -12.31
C ARG A 349 -3.04 -30.89 -11.15
N GLU A 350 -2.22 -30.29 -10.28
CA GLU A 350 -1.73 -30.90 -9.04
C GLU A 350 -1.03 -32.27 -9.22
N LYS A 351 -0.58 -32.57 -10.45
CA LYS A 351 0.19 -33.78 -10.76
C LYS A 351 1.53 -33.68 -10.02
N GLU A 352 1.80 -34.62 -9.13
CA GLU A 352 2.98 -34.58 -8.24
C GLU A 352 3.04 -33.34 -7.33
N ASN A 353 1.89 -32.72 -7.04
CA ASN A 353 1.73 -31.43 -6.34
C ASN A 353 2.27 -30.21 -7.10
N ILE A 354 2.48 -30.34 -8.41
CA ILE A 354 2.82 -29.22 -9.28
C ILE A 354 1.53 -28.53 -9.70
N ASP A 355 1.52 -27.20 -9.64
CA ASP A 355 0.34 -26.43 -10.02
C ASP A 355 -0.13 -26.76 -11.44
N LEU A 356 0.64 -26.38 -12.46
CA LEU A 356 0.24 -26.59 -13.84
C LEU A 356 1.29 -27.42 -14.56
N TRP A 357 0.84 -28.52 -15.16
CA TRP A 357 1.66 -29.40 -15.98
C TRP A 357 1.01 -29.55 -17.35
N PHE A 358 1.75 -29.19 -18.39
CA PHE A 358 1.35 -29.37 -19.77
C PHE A 358 2.32 -30.31 -20.47
N GLU A 359 1.79 -31.23 -21.26
CA GLU A 359 2.61 -32.25 -21.93
C GLU A 359 2.07 -32.55 -23.32
N ASP A 360 2.95 -32.45 -24.31
CA ASP A 360 2.69 -32.86 -25.69
C ASP A 360 3.73 -33.91 -26.12
N ASP A 361 3.87 -34.17 -27.43
CA ASP A 361 4.80 -35.20 -27.91
C ASP A 361 6.28 -34.86 -27.62
N ASP A 362 6.63 -33.57 -27.65
CA ASP A 362 8.01 -33.09 -27.66
C ASP A 362 8.38 -32.29 -26.40
N ASN A 363 7.43 -31.92 -25.54
CA ASN A 363 7.62 -30.97 -24.45
C ASN A 363 6.92 -31.39 -23.15
N ILE A 364 7.54 -31.05 -22.03
CA ILE A 364 6.92 -30.95 -20.71
C ILE A 364 7.09 -29.50 -20.26
N ILE A 365 5.97 -28.82 -19.97
CA ILE A 365 5.95 -27.43 -19.54
C ILE A 365 5.32 -27.35 -18.16
N ILE A 366 6.07 -26.82 -17.20
CA ILE A 366 5.67 -26.66 -15.82
C ILE A 366 5.48 -25.17 -15.53
N ILE A 367 4.34 -24.81 -14.93
CA ILE A 367 4.11 -23.47 -14.40
C ILE A 367 3.75 -23.61 -12.92
N GLU A 368 4.66 -23.18 -12.06
CA GLU A 368 4.39 -23.01 -10.63
C GLU A 368 3.74 -21.65 -10.40
N ASN A 369 2.55 -21.63 -9.78
CA ASN A 369 1.81 -20.39 -9.55
C ASN A 369 2.05 -19.89 -8.12
N LYS A 370 2.44 -18.63 -7.98
CA LYS A 370 2.54 -17.95 -6.70
C LYS A 370 1.79 -16.64 -6.80
N ILE A 371 0.98 -16.31 -5.81
CA ILE A 371 0.25 -15.03 -5.69
C ILE A 371 0.54 -14.42 -4.32
N LYS A 372 0.34 -15.20 -3.26
CA LYS A 372 0.50 -14.79 -1.86
C LYS A 372 1.67 -15.49 -1.19
N SER A 373 1.87 -16.76 -1.49
CA SER A 373 2.84 -17.58 -0.78
C SER A 373 4.25 -17.25 -1.26
N LYS A 374 5.18 -17.08 -0.30
CA LYS A 374 6.61 -17.11 -0.61
C LYS A 374 6.99 -18.54 -1.00
N ILE A 375 8.11 -18.70 -1.70
CA ILE A 375 8.71 -20.02 -1.89
C ILE A 375 9.21 -20.51 -0.53
N ASN A 376 8.75 -21.69 -0.12
CA ASN A 376 9.14 -22.34 1.12
C ASN A 376 10.55 -22.92 0.94
N GLY A 377 11.54 -22.22 1.47
CA GLY A 377 12.94 -22.63 1.47
C GLY A 377 13.40 -23.09 2.85
N ARG A 378 14.15 -24.19 2.92
CA ARG A 378 14.91 -24.60 4.11
C ARG A 378 16.39 -24.63 3.76
N ILE A 379 17.22 -24.21 4.71
CA ILE A 379 18.66 -24.47 4.62
C ILE A 379 18.85 -25.95 4.96
N GLU A 380 19.37 -26.74 4.02
CA GLU A 380 19.90 -28.06 4.35
C GLU A 380 21.18 -27.81 5.16
N LYS A 381 21.12 -28.01 6.48
CA LYS A 381 22.37 -28.19 7.23
C LYS A 381 22.97 -29.50 6.74
N GLU A 382 24.08 -29.44 6.02
CA GLU A 382 24.96 -30.60 5.93
C GLU A 382 25.31 -31.00 7.37
N MET A 383 24.87 -32.19 7.78
CA MET A 383 25.36 -32.81 9.00
C MET A 383 26.85 -33.08 8.77
N PHE A 384 27.71 -32.17 9.22
CA PHE A 384 29.08 -32.55 9.54
C PHE A 384 29.00 -33.55 10.69
N ILE A 385 29.07 -34.84 10.35
CA ILE A 385 29.41 -35.88 11.32
C ILE A 385 30.85 -35.59 11.73
N ASN A 386 31.01 -34.81 12.80
CA ASN A 386 32.25 -34.91 13.56
C ASN A 386 32.17 -36.26 14.27
N ASP A 387 33.00 -37.20 13.82
CA ASP A 387 33.32 -38.41 14.59
C ASP A 387 33.93 -37.99 15.93
N LYS A 388 33.08 -37.70 16.92
CA LYS A 388 33.39 -37.82 18.35
C LYS A 388 32.13 -38.21 19.09
N GLU A 389 32.19 -39.42 19.63
CA GLU A 389 31.38 -39.94 20.73
C GLU A 389 30.89 -38.85 21.69
N TYR A 390 29.57 -38.69 21.84
CA TYR A 390 28.81 -39.09 23.02
C TYR A 390 27.37 -38.61 22.85
N GLY A 391 26.42 -39.51 23.14
CA GLY A 391 25.01 -39.32 22.81
C GLY A 391 24.35 -38.10 23.43
N GLN A 392 23.50 -37.45 22.63
CA GLN A 392 22.35 -36.68 23.10
C GLN A 392 21.24 -36.73 22.04
N THR A 393 20.02 -36.90 22.53
CA THR A 393 18.75 -37.03 21.82
C THR A 393 18.53 -35.86 20.84
N ILE A 394 18.19 -36.19 19.59
CA ILE A 394 17.75 -35.22 18.58
C ILE A 394 16.28 -34.92 18.84
N GLU A 395 15.98 -33.77 19.46
CA GLU A 395 14.65 -33.16 19.35
C GLU A 395 14.57 -32.38 18.04
N GLU A 396 13.56 -32.70 17.21
CA GLU A 396 13.22 -31.99 15.97
C GLU A 396 12.73 -30.57 16.28
N GLY A 397 13.65 -29.64 16.51
CA GLY A 397 13.36 -28.23 16.73
C GLY A 397 12.94 -27.53 15.43
N LYS A 398 11.64 -27.27 15.29
CA LYS A 398 11.07 -26.27 14.34
C LYS A 398 11.58 -24.86 14.68
N ASN A 399 12.78 -24.51 14.26
CA ASN A 399 13.28 -23.14 14.39
C ASN A 399 13.28 -22.44 13.03
N GLU A 400 12.26 -21.63 12.79
CA GLU A 400 12.29 -20.54 11.80
C GLU A 400 13.40 -19.57 12.21
N ILE A 401 14.52 -19.60 11.49
CA ILE A 401 15.59 -18.63 11.70
C ILE A 401 15.14 -17.30 11.09
N LYS A 402 14.64 -16.38 11.91
CA LYS A 402 14.65 -14.94 11.60
C LYS A 402 16.07 -14.43 11.82
N LYS A 403 16.84 -14.22 10.75
CA LYS A 403 18.15 -13.55 10.81
C LYS A 403 18.20 -12.33 9.90
N SER A 404 18.88 -11.31 10.42
CA SER A 404 19.09 -9.96 9.91
C SER A 404 19.88 -9.93 8.60
N ASP A 405 19.51 -8.98 7.73
CA ASP A 405 19.86 -8.85 6.31
C ASP A 405 21.35 -8.59 5.94
N ASN A 406 22.37 -8.98 6.72
CA ASN A 406 23.74 -8.49 6.44
C ASN A 406 24.92 -9.47 6.59
N GLU A 407 24.73 -10.79 6.44
CA GLU A 407 25.87 -11.70 6.20
C GLU A 407 25.59 -12.61 4.99
N ILE A 408 26.39 -12.43 3.94
CA ILE A 408 26.40 -13.26 2.73
C ILE A 408 26.90 -14.65 3.12
N PHE A 409 25.97 -15.58 3.35
CA PHE A 409 26.24 -17.01 3.20
C PHE A 409 25.74 -17.45 1.82
N ASN A 410 26.63 -18.06 1.03
CA ASN A 410 26.37 -18.58 -0.32
C ASN A 410 25.46 -19.83 -0.35
N GLU A 411 24.70 -20.11 0.70
CA GLU A 411 23.84 -21.29 0.79
C GLU A 411 22.49 -21.01 0.15
N ARG A 412 22.21 -21.72 -0.95
CA ARG A 412 20.90 -21.70 -1.61
C ARG A 412 19.90 -22.53 -0.80
N LEU A 413 18.65 -22.10 -0.80
CA LEU A 413 17.57 -22.75 -0.06
C LEU A 413 17.01 -23.95 -0.84
N ASN A 414 16.93 -25.11 -0.21
CA ASN A 414 16.16 -26.24 -0.73
C ASN A 414 14.66 -25.87 -0.65
N SER A 415 13.96 -25.94 -1.77
CA SER A 415 12.58 -25.47 -1.89
C SER A 415 11.73 -26.37 -2.77
N GLN A 416 10.43 -26.05 -2.87
CA GLN A 416 9.54 -26.72 -3.80
C GLN A 416 10.04 -26.67 -5.26
N LEU A 417 10.80 -25.64 -5.65
CA LEU A 417 11.36 -25.54 -7.00
C LEU A 417 12.32 -26.70 -7.30
N LYS A 418 13.22 -27.03 -6.35
CA LYS A 418 14.14 -28.19 -6.43
C LYS A 418 13.36 -29.50 -6.48
N LYS A 419 12.33 -29.65 -5.64
CA LYS A 419 11.46 -30.83 -5.64
C LYS A 419 10.84 -31.06 -7.02
N TYR A 420 10.18 -30.05 -7.58
CA TYR A 420 9.50 -30.15 -8.87
C TYR A 420 10.47 -30.31 -10.04
N PHE A 421 11.61 -29.64 -9.99
CA PHE A 421 12.69 -29.84 -10.95
C PHE A 421 13.13 -31.30 -10.97
N ASN A 422 13.46 -31.88 -9.81
CA ASN A 422 13.90 -33.27 -9.71
C ASN A 422 12.84 -34.27 -10.19
N ILE A 423 11.56 -34.05 -9.87
CA ILE A 423 10.46 -34.90 -10.33
C ILE A 423 10.46 -34.99 -11.86
N VAL A 424 10.50 -33.83 -12.53
CA VAL A 424 10.41 -33.75 -14.00
C VAL A 424 11.74 -34.14 -14.65
N ASP A 425 12.87 -33.80 -14.04
CA ASP A 425 14.19 -34.13 -14.57
C ASP A 425 14.47 -35.63 -14.52
N ASN A 426 13.98 -36.33 -13.50
CA ASN A 426 14.10 -37.79 -13.39
C ASN A 426 13.23 -38.56 -14.40
N ILE A 427 12.29 -37.91 -15.10
CA ILE A 427 11.53 -38.55 -16.18
C ILE A 427 12.46 -38.79 -17.38
N LYS A 428 12.74 -40.07 -17.63
CA LYS A 428 13.53 -40.54 -18.77
C LYS A 428 12.70 -40.45 -20.06
N CYS A 429 12.72 -39.28 -20.69
CA CYS A 429 12.08 -39.04 -21.98
C CYS A 429 12.94 -38.12 -22.85
N ARG A 430 12.64 -38.06 -24.16
CA ARG A 430 13.29 -37.12 -25.09
C ARG A 430 12.64 -35.74 -25.11
N LYS A 431 11.61 -35.51 -24.30
CA LYS A 431 10.84 -34.27 -24.27
C LYS A 431 11.68 -33.12 -23.69
N ALA A 432 11.56 -31.93 -24.27
CA ALA A 432 12.13 -30.71 -23.74
C ALA A 432 11.40 -30.28 -22.47
N LYS A 433 12.14 -30.03 -21.39
CA LYS A 433 11.58 -29.67 -20.08
C LYS A 433 11.71 -28.16 -19.88
N ASN A 434 10.58 -27.49 -19.70
CA ASN A 434 10.51 -26.03 -19.53
C ASN A 434 9.84 -25.70 -18.21
N PHE A 435 10.50 -24.89 -17.38
CA PHE A 435 10.03 -24.55 -16.04
C PHE A 435 9.77 -23.05 -15.94
N PHE A 436 8.57 -22.67 -15.50
CA PHE A 436 8.15 -21.29 -15.30
C PHE A 436 7.66 -21.08 -13.88
N LEU A 437 7.95 -19.91 -13.33
CA LEU A 437 7.38 -19.42 -12.07
C LEU A 437 6.49 -18.22 -12.39
N LEU A 438 5.17 -18.39 -12.25
CA LEU A 438 4.19 -17.31 -12.39
C LEU A 438 4.08 -16.57 -11.06
N THR A 439 4.36 -15.27 -11.05
CA THR A 439 4.28 -14.41 -9.86
C THR A 439 3.58 -13.07 -10.17
N PRO A 440 2.92 -12.41 -9.22
CA PRO A 440 2.38 -11.08 -9.44
C PRO A 440 3.51 -10.07 -9.66
N ASN A 441 3.21 -9.00 -10.38
CA ASN A 441 4.18 -7.94 -10.67
C ASN A 441 4.69 -7.23 -9.41
N TYR A 442 3.90 -7.23 -8.34
CA TYR A 442 4.25 -6.65 -7.04
C TYR A 442 5.11 -7.55 -6.15
N ASN A 443 5.33 -8.82 -6.53
CA ASN A 443 6.10 -9.77 -5.74
C ASN A 443 7.28 -10.28 -6.57
N ASP A 444 8.43 -9.61 -6.43
CA ASP A 444 9.64 -10.02 -7.12
C ASP A 444 10.41 -11.08 -6.29
N ILE A 445 10.23 -12.35 -6.65
CA ILE A 445 10.88 -13.47 -5.98
C ILE A 445 12.30 -13.66 -6.54
N GLU A 446 13.34 -13.41 -5.76
CA GLU A 446 14.73 -13.61 -6.19
C GLU A 446 15.08 -15.11 -6.31
N LEU A 447 14.92 -15.67 -7.53
CA LEU A 447 15.19 -17.09 -7.84
C LEU A 447 16.60 -17.56 -7.46
N VAL A 448 17.59 -16.67 -7.52
CA VAL A 448 19.00 -16.98 -7.19
C VAL A 448 19.19 -17.48 -5.74
N LYS A 449 18.23 -17.20 -4.85
CA LYS A 449 18.23 -17.66 -3.46
C LYS A 449 17.88 -19.14 -3.30
N TYR A 450 17.37 -19.80 -4.34
CA TYR A 450 16.83 -21.15 -4.26
C TYR A 450 17.63 -22.14 -5.10
N ASP A 451 17.78 -23.36 -4.59
CA ASP A 451 18.28 -24.48 -5.37
C ASP A 451 17.38 -24.73 -6.58
N GLU A 452 18.00 -24.98 -7.73
CA GLU A 452 17.34 -25.07 -9.03
C GLU A 452 16.53 -23.84 -9.44
N GLY A 453 16.61 -22.73 -8.71
CA GLY A 453 15.89 -21.49 -9.06
C GLY A 453 16.28 -20.94 -10.44
N ASN A 454 17.55 -21.10 -10.84
CA ASN A 454 18.05 -20.70 -12.17
C ASN A 454 17.51 -21.57 -13.33
N SER A 455 16.89 -22.70 -13.01
CA SER A 455 16.25 -23.58 -13.99
C SER A 455 14.84 -23.08 -14.35
N TYR A 456 14.27 -22.18 -13.55
CA TYR A 456 12.97 -21.56 -13.78
C TYR A 456 13.09 -20.21 -14.50
N ILE A 457 12.15 -19.94 -15.39
CA ILE A 457 11.96 -18.64 -16.02
C ILE A 457 10.82 -17.91 -15.31
N LYS A 458 11.05 -16.67 -14.88
CA LYS A 458 9.97 -15.85 -14.31
C LYS A 458 8.96 -15.46 -15.37
N LEU A 459 7.70 -15.66 -15.02
CA LEU A 459 6.53 -15.20 -15.75
C LEU A 459 5.74 -14.28 -14.82
N TYR A 460 5.29 -13.13 -15.32
CA TYR A 460 4.49 -12.20 -14.52
C TYR A 460 3.01 -12.31 -14.88
N TYR A 461 2.14 -12.03 -13.92
CA TYR A 461 0.70 -11.95 -14.19
C TYR A 461 0.35 -10.89 -15.25
N GLU A 462 1.15 -9.84 -15.41
CA GLU A 462 1.03 -8.90 -16.54
C GLU A 462 1.14 -9.59 -17.91
N ASP A 463 2.06 -10.55 -18.06
CA ASP A 463 2.21 -11.28 -19.31
C ASP A 463 0.95 -12.11 -19.63
N VAL A 464 0.41 -12.79 -18.63
CA VAL A 464 -0.80 -13.61 -18.74
C VAL A 464 -2.04 -12.74 -18.95
N TYR A 465 -2.18 -11.68 -18.17
CA TYR A 465 -3.28 -10.72 -18.28
C TYR A 465 -3.34 -10.07 -19.67
N ASN A 466 -2.20 -9.58 -20.17
CA ASN A 466 -2.14 -8.97 -21.49
C ASN A 466 -2.48 -9.96 -22.60
N PHE A 467 -2.03 -11.22 -22.49
CA PHE A 467 -2.42 -12.28 -23.41
C PHE A 467 -3.94 -12.49 -23.42
N PHE A 468 -4.55 -12.78 -22.27
CA PHE A 468 -6.00 -13.00 -22.19
C PHE A 468 -6.81 -11.76 -22.63
N LYS A 469 -6.33 -10.55 -22.31
CA LYS A 469 -6.93 -9.30 -22.74
C LYS A 469 -6.93 -9.17 -24.26
N ASN A 470 -5.80 -9.44 -24.92
CA ASN A 470 -5.69 -9.38 -26.37
C ASN A 470 -6.60 -10.44 -27.02
N GLN A 471 -6.62 -11.65 -26.47
CA GLN A 471 -7.50 -12.73 -26.93
C GLN A 471 -8.98 -12.36 -26.86
N LEU A 472 -9.40 -11.68 -25.79
CA LEU A 472 -10.76 -11.14 -25.67
C LEU A 472 -11.03 -10.01 -26.68
N GLN A 473 -10.03 -9.19 -27.01
CA GLN A 473 -10.20 -8.13 -28.01
C GLN A 473 -10.31 -8.69 -29.43
N ASP A 474 -9.49 -9.69 -29.77
CA ASP A 474 -9.36 -10.22 -31.11
C ASP A 474 -10.42 -11.29 -31.44
N GLN A 475 -10.90 -12.04 -30.43
CA GLN A 475 -11.84 -13.14 -30.63
C GLN A 475 -13.22 -12.89 -30.00
N VAL A 476 -14.20 -12.59 -30.85
CA VAL A 476 -15.60 -12.35 -30.45
C VAL A 476 -16.21 -13.52 -29.67
N GLU A 477 -15.78 -14.75 -29.93
CA GLU A 477 -16.26 -15.93 -29.20
C GLU A 477 -15.84 -15.90 -27.73
N TYR A 478 -14.61 -15.47 -27.43
CA TYR A 478 -14.13 -15.38 -26.05
C TYR A 478 -14.82 -14.27 -25.25
N GLN A 479 -15.29 -13.21 -25.91
CA GLN A 479 -16.09 -12.17 -25.27
C GLN A 479 -17.44 -12.69 -24.73
N LYS A 480 -17.95 -13.79 -25.30
CA LYS A 480 -19.19 -14.43 -24.83
C LYS A 480 -18.98 -15.33 -23.62
N ASP A 481 -17.74 -15.71 -23.33
CA ASP A 481 -17.39 -16.49 -22.14
C ASP A 481 -17.23 -15.56 -20.93
N LEU A 482 -18.31 -15.39 -20.18
CA LEU A 482 -18.33 -14.51 -19.01
C LEU A 482 -17.31 -14.91 -17.94
N TYR A 483 -16.96 -16.20 -17.83
CA TYR A 483 -15.94 -16.65 -16.87
C TYR A 483 -14.54 -16.23 -17.31
N MET A 484 -14.24 -16.29 -18.61
CA MET A 484 -12.95 -15.81 -19.15
C MET A 484 -12.82 -14.29 -19.05
N VAL A 485 -13.90 -13.56 -19.32
CA VAL A 485 -13.97 -12.10 -19.13
C VAL A 485 -13.70 -11.74 -17.67
N ASP A 486 -14.42 -12.36 -16.73
CA ASP A 486 -14.27 -12.06 -15.30
C ASP A 486 -12.92 -12.53 -14.74
N PHE A 487 -12.40 -13.66 -15.20
CA PHE A 487 -11.06 -14.12 -14.83
C PHE A 487 -9.98 -13.14 -15.30
N THR A 488 -10.12 -12.60 -16.51
CA THR A 488 -9.19 -11.58 -17.04
C THR A 488 -9.24 -10.31 -16.20
N LYS A 489 -10.44 -9.86 -15.79
CA LYS A 489 -10.59 -8.73 -14.85
C LYS A 489 -9.93 -9.00 -13.51
N ALA A 490 -10.08 -10.21 -12.96
CA ALA A 490 -9.47 -10.59 -11.68
C ALA A 490 -7.93 -10.59 -11.74
N MET A 491 -7.35 -11.05 -12.85
CA MET A 491 -5.89 -11.04 -13.05
C MET A 491 -5.28 -9.63 -13.05
N LYS A 492 -6.06 -8.59 -13.40
CA LYS A 492 -5.59 -7.19 -13.46
C LYS A 492 -4.92 -6.75 -12.14
N LYS A 493 -5.44 -7.19 -11.00
CA LYS A 493 -4.87 -6.88 -9.68
C LYS A 493 -3.45 -7.46 -9.53
N HIS A 494 -3.21 -8.67 -10.02
CA HIS A 494 -1.89 -9.31 -9.94
C HIS A 494 -0.92 -8.84 -11.02
N ALA A 495 -1.44 -8.37 -12.15
CA ALA A 495 -0.67 -7.67 -13.18
C ALA A 495 -0.24 -6.27 -12.74
N SER A 496 -0.93 -5.68 -11.76
CA SER A 496 -0.54 -4.41 -11.15
C SER A 496 0.82 -4.53 -10.45
N PRO A 497 1.71 -3.54 -10.56
CA PRO A 497 2.96 -3.52 -9.78
C PRO A 497 2.71 -3.32 -8.26
N TYR A 498 1.46 -3.27 -7.80
CA TYR A 498 1.07 -3.06 -6.41
C TYR A 498 0.17 -4.19 -5.86
N ASN A 499 0.57 -4.82 -4.75
CA ASN A 499 -0.09 -5.99 -4.13
C ASN A 499 -1.53 -5.71 -3.71
N HIS A 500 -1.76 -4.51 -3.20
CA HIS A 500 -3.05 -4.04 -2.76
C HIS A 500 -3.21 -2.67 -3.38
N ASP A 501 -3.83 -2.59 -4.56
CA ASP A 501 -4.16 -1.29 -5.13
C ASP A 501 -5.34 -0.70 -4.36
N MET A 502 -5.03 -0.21 -3.15
CA MET A 502 -5.99 0.40 -2.24
C MET A 502 -6.66 1.62 -2.87
N TYR A 503 -6.11 2.18 -3.96
CA TYR A 503 -6.78 3.20 -4.75
C TYR A 503 -8.07 2.69 -5.37
N GLU A 504 -7.98 1.63 -6.17
CA GLU A 504 -9.16 1.04 -6.82
C GLU A 504 -10.16 0.55 -5.77
N GLU A 505 -9.67 -0.05 -4.68
CA GLU A 505 -10.54 -0.55 -3.62
C GLU A 505 -11.23 0.57 -2.83
N MET A 506 -10.52 1.64 -2.44
CA MET A 506 -11.14 2.78 -1.75
C MET A 506 -12.10 3.56 -2.65
N GLU A 507 -11.75 3.74 -3.92
CA GLU A 507 -12.64 4.33 -4.92
C GLU A 507 -13.94 3.52 -5.05
N ARG A 508 -13.81 2.19 -5.17
CA ARG A 508 -14.96 1.28 -5.25
C ARG A 508 -15.84 1.36 -4.00
N ARG A 509 -15.25 1.36 -2.80
CA ARG A 509 -16.02 1.47 -1.54
C ARG A 509 -16.69 2.84 -1.41
N PHE A 510 -16.00 3.92 -1.78
CA PHE A 510 -16.54 5.27 -1.77
C PHE A 510 -17.76 5.40 -2.69
N VAL A 511 -17.65 4.91 -3.94
CA VAL A 511 -18.77 4.87 -4.89
C VAL A 511 -19.90 3.99 -4.37
N LYS A 512 -19.59 2.81 -3.80
CA LYS A 512 -20.60 1.93 -3.21
C LYS A 512 -21.37 2.63 -2.08
N CYS A 513 -20.71 3.39 -1.21
CA CYS A 513 -21.40 4.13 -0.14
C CYS A 513 -22.35 5.19 -0.69
N ILE A 514 -22.03 5.81 -1.84
CA ILE A 514 -22.91 6.78 -2.52
C ILE A 514 -24.13 6.07 -3.13
N GLU A 515 -23.96 4.86 -3.68
CA GLU A 515 -25.04 4.08 -4.31
C GLU A 515 -25.98 3.36 -3.33
N GLN A 516 -25.54 3.11 -2.09
CA GLN A 516 -26.26 2.26 -1.12
C GLN A 516 -27.29 3.01 -0.26
N VAL A 517 -27.54 4.29 -0.52
CA VAL A 517 -28.47 5.14 0.25
C VAL A 517 -29.49 5.76 -0.69
#